data_AF-A0A8S2XNC6-F1
#
_entry.id   AF-A0A8S2XNC6-F1
#
_cell.length_a   1.000
_cell.length_b   1.000
_cell.length_c   1.000
_cell.angle_alpha   90.00
_cell.angle_beta   90.00
_cell.angle_gamma   90.00
#
_symmetry.space_group_name_H-M   'P 1'
#
loop_
_entity.id
_entity.type
_entity.pdbx_description
1 polymer ?
#
loop_
_entity_poly.entity_id
_entity_poly.type
_entity_poly.pdbx_seq_one_letter_code
_entity_poly.pdbx_strand_id
1 'polypeptide(L)'
;MYLHLVLIYLSYAIDTGKTETTTYTCNPNSACGCSKQNAILSKIVGGEQAVSNSWGWAVSLRISGSHVCGASILTDSYVITAAHCALAITSLQSASIYVGINTLSQTDQVRTIAQIFIHINYNSNTYENDIALLRLSSPLDMSDTALS
;
A
#
# COMPACT_ATOMS: atom_id res chain seq x y z
N MET A 1 -18.14 21.62 -20.63
CA MET A 1 -16.68 21.43 -20.71
C MET A 1 -16.23 20.86 -19.37
N TYR A 2 -16.45 19.55 -19.17
CA TYR A 2 -16.10 18.82 -17.96
C TYR A 2 -15.12 17.72 -18.35
N LEU A 3 -13.96 17.74 -17.70
CA LEU A 3 -12.77 16.98 -18.00
C LEU A 3 -12.84 15.60 -17.32
N HIS A 4 -12.45 14.58 -18.09
CA HIS A 4 -12.48 13.14 -17.85
C HIS A 4 -12.29 12.65 -16.40
N LEU A 5 -13.38 12.08 -15.85
CA LEU A 5 -13.28 10.92 -14.96
C LEU A 5 -12.77 9.73 -15.78
N VAL A 6 -11.66 9.14 -15.34
CA VAL A 6 -11.17 7.85 -15.82
C VAL A 6 -12.10 6.77 -15.24
N LEU A 7 -13.20 6.53 -15.94
CA LEU A 7 -13.98 5.31 -15.83
C LEU A 7 -13.70 4.47 -17.08
N ILE A 8 -13.11 3.31 -16.87
CA ILE A 8 -13.57 2.04 -17.45
C ILE A 8 -13.66 2.05 -18.98
N TYR A 9 -12.57 1.66 -19.66
CA TYR A 9 -12.71 0.99 -20.96
C TYR A 9 -13.32 -0.41 -20.72
N LEU A 10 -14.65 -0.49 -20.74
CA LEU A 10 -15.40 -1.72 -21.01
C LEU A 10 -16.01 -1.55 -22.40
N SER A 11 -15.31 -2.05 -23.41
CA SER A 11 -15.86 -2.28 -24.74
C SER A 11 -15.76 -3.77 -25.02
N TYR A 12 -16.90 -4.45 -24.91
CA TYR A 12 -17.25 -5.74 -25.49
C TYR A 12 -16.11 -6.74 -25.77
N ALA A 13 -15.94 -7.69 -24.85
CA ALA A 13 -15.70 -9.07 -25.20
C ALA A 13 -16.61 -9.92 -24.31
N ILE A 14 -17.63 -10.54 -24.90
CA ILE A 14 -18.18 -11.78 -24.33
C ILE A 14 -17.09 -12.81 -24.59
N ASP A 15 -16.32 -13.20 -23.58
CA ASP A 15 -15.42 -14.33 -23.69
C ASP A 15 -15.57 -15.31 -22.53
N THR A 16 -15.59 -16.55 -22.96
CA THR A 16 -15.91 -17.80 -22.32
C THR A 16 -14.91 -18.18 -21.23
N GLY A 17 -15.32 -18.13 -19.96
CA GLY A 17 -14.84 -19.03 -18.90
C GLY A 17 -13.33 -19.30 -18.77
N LYS A 18 -12.45 -18.38 -19.13
CA LYS A 18 -11.00 -18.47 -18.90
C LYS A 18 -10.55 -17.30 -18.03
N THR A 19 -10.17 -17.62 -16.80
CA THR A 19 -9.44 -16.71 -15.91
C THR A 19 -8.06 -16.44 -16.50
N GLU A 20 -7.91 -15.38 -17.30
CA GLU A 20 -6.60 -14.85 -17.65
C GLU A 20 -6.01 -14.12 -16.44
N THR A 21 -5.13 -14.82 -15.74
CA THR A 21 -4.34 -14.28 -14.63
C THR A 21 -3.34 -13.27 -15.18
N THR A 22 -3.60 -11.98 -15.01
CA THR A 22 -2.64 -10.94 -15.41
C THR A 22 -1.47 -10.95 -14.43
N THR A 23 -0.24 -10.97 -14.93
CA THR A 23 0.98 -11.00 -14.11
C THR A 23 1.68 -9.65 -14.16
N TYR A 24 1.94 -9.05 -13.00
CA TYR A 24 2.84 -7.92 -12.85
C TYR A 24 4.28 -8.40 -12.85
N THR A 25 5.07 -7.88 -13.79
CA THR A 25 6.50 -8.15 -13.89
C THR A 25 7.26 -6.85 -13.68
N CYS A 26 8.26 -6.87 -12.79
CA CYS A 26 9.14 -5.73 -12.56
C CYS A 26 9.83 -5.30 -13.86
N ASN A 27 9.86 -4.00 -14.11
CA ASN A 27 10.77 -3.42 -15.11
C ASN A 27 12.16 -3.27 -14.46
N PRO A 28 13.20 -3.98 -14.94
CA PRO A 28 14.52 -3.95 -14.33
C PRO A 28 15.20 -2.57 -14.37
N ASN A 29 14.70 -1.64 -15.18
CA ASN A 29 15.20 -0.26 -15.25
C ASN A 29 14.48 0.69 -14.29
N SER A 30 13.47 0.24 -13.56
CA SER A 30 12.76 1.05 -12.57
C SER A 30 13.49 1.05 -11.24
N ALA A 31 13.66 2.23 -10.64
CA ALA A 31 14.28 2.38 -9.31
C ALA A 31 13.34 1.93 -8.17
N CYS A 32 12.02 1.89 -8.41
CA CYS A 32 11.00 1.52 -7.43
C CYS A 32 9.84 0.78 -8.10
N GLY A 33 8.94 0.23 -7.28
CA GLY A 33 7.78 -0.54 -7.77
C GLY A 33 8.14 -1.94 -8.26
N CYS A 34 9.35 -2.40 -7.96
CA CYS A 34 9.79 -3.74 -8.30
C CYS A 34 9.71 -4.68 -7.09
N SER A 35 9.34 -5.92 -7.38
CA SER A 35 9.40 -7.06 -6.48
C SER A 35 10.26 -8.16 -7.11
N LYS A 36 10.96 -8.95 -6.30
CA LYS A 36 11.74 -10.11 -6.73
C LYS A 36 10.88 -11.22 -7.31
N GLN A 37 9.61 -11.27 -6.91
CA GLN A 37 8.64 -12.24 -7.38
C GLN A 37 7.60 -11.53 -8.24
N ASN A 38 7.27 -12.14 -9.37
CA ASN A 38 6.15 -11.68 -10.18
C ASN A 38 4.87 -11.68 -9.34
N ALA A 39 4.11 -10.59 -9.42
CA ALA A 39 2.86 -10.48 -8.70
C ALA A 39 1.73 -10.99 -9.59
N ILE A 40 0.92 -11.90 -9.06
CA ILE A 40 -0.34 -12.25 -9.69
C ILE A 40 -1.34 -11.12 -9.37
N LEU A 41 -1.89 -10.49 -10.41
CA LEU A 41 -2.96 -9.52 -10.25
C LEU A 41 -4.28 -10.27 -10.04
N SER A 42 -4.48 -10.74 -8.81
CA SER A 42 -5.76 -11.29 -8.36
C SER A 42 -6.63 -10.20 -7.73
N LYS A 43 -7.90 -10.53 -7.52
CA LYS A 43 -8.78 -9.73 -6.65
C LYS A 43 -8.26 -9.81 -5.20
N ILE A 44 -8.70 -8.86 -4.36
CA ILE A 44 -8.53 -8.97 -2.90
C ILE A 44 -9.69 -9.79 -2.32
N VAL A 45 -10.93 -9.36 -2.55
CA VAL A 45 -12.12 -10.12 -2.15
C VAL A 45 -12.39 -11.21 -3.19
N GLY A 46 -12.40 -12.46 -2.74
CA GLY A 46 -12.55 -13.63 -3.61
C GLY A 46 -11.32 -13.89 -4.50
N GLY A 47 -10.15 -13.37 -4.11
CA GLY A 47 -8.88 -13.72 -4.74
C GLY A 47 -8.11 -14.76 -3.95
N GLU A 48 -6.79 -14.74 -4.10
CA GLU A 48 -5.87 -15.70 -3.52
C GLU A 48 -4.85 -15.03 -2.61
N GLN A 49 -4.17 -15.86 -1.80
CA GLN A 49 -3.09 -15.38 -0.97
C GLN A 49 -1.94 -14.87 -1.83
N ALA A 50 -1.46 -13.67 -1.54
CA ALA A 50 -0.30 -13.10 -2.23
C ALA A 50 0.94 -13.98 -2.05
N VAL A 51 1.66 -14.20 -3.16
CA VAL A 51 2.97 -14.85 -3.15
C VAL A 51 3.91 -14.03 -2.27
N SER A 52 4.76 -14.71 -1.49
CA SER A 52 5.70 -14.02 -0.62
C SER A 52 6.60 -13.07 -1.40
N ASN A 53 6.79 -11.86 -0.88
CA ASN A 53 7.63 -10.82 -1.48
C ASN A 53 7.17 -10.30 -2.86
N SER A 54 5.95 -10.63 -3.31
CA SER A 54 5.42 -10.14 -4.60
C SER A 54 4.93 -8.69 -4.57
N TRP A 55 4.70 -8.14 -3.38
CA TRP A 55 4.22 -6.77 -3.14
C TRP A 55 5.09 -6.06 -2.11
N GLY A 56 6.37 -5.85 -2.43
CA GLY A 56 7.37 -5.35 -1.48
C GLY A 56 7.08 -3.97 -0.88
N TRP A 57 6.22 -3.18 -1.53
CA TRP A 57 5.77 -1.89 -1.02
C TRP A 57 4.53 -1.96 -0.12
N ALA A 58 3.90 -3.12 0.06
CA ALA A 58 2.70 -3.25 0.87
C ALA A 58 3.01 -3.03 2.36
N VAL A 59 2.19 -2.21 3.01
CA VAL A 59 2.39 -1.83 4.41
C VAL A 59 1.12 -2.07 5.21
N SER A 60 1.29 -2.61 6.41
CA SER A 60 0.24 -2.71 7.42
C SER A 60 0.41 -1.59 8.44
N LEU A 61 -0.49 -0.60 8.40
CA LEU A 61 -0.61 0.41 9.45
C LEU A 61 -1.44 -0.16 10.58
N ARG A 62 -0.88 -0.16 11.79
CA ARG A 62 -1.53 -0.66 13.00
C ARG A 62 -1.67 0.42 14.04
N ILE A 63 -2.78 0.38 14.77
CA ILE A 63 -3.04 1.21 15.96
C ILE A 63 -3.29 0.27 17.13
N SER A 64 -2.57 0.49 18.23
CA SER A 64 -2.61 -0.35 19.43
C SER A 64 -2.40 -1.85 19.12
N GLY A 65 -1.52 -2.16 18.16
CA GLY A 65 -1.18 -3.51 17.73
C GLY A 65 -2.12 -4.14 16.69
N SER A 66 -3.28 -3.54 16.44
CA SER A 66 -4.28 -4.04 15.48
C SER A 66 -4.14 -3.38 14.12
N HIS A 67 -4.23 -4.16 13.04
CA HIS A 67 -4.28 -3.62 11.68
C HIS A 67 -5.53 -2.76 11.49
N VAL A 68 -5.34 -1.55 10.97
CA VAL A 68 -6.42 -0.60 10.71
C VAL A 68 -6.51 -0.20 9.24
N CYS A 69 -5.37 -0.07 8.56
CA CYS A 69 -5.30 0.39 7.18
C CYS A 69 -4.10 -0.16 6.43
N GLY A 70 -4.22 -0.18 5.10
CA GLY A 70 -3.08 -0.34 4.21
C GLY A 70 -2.31 0.98 4.04
N ALA A 71 -1.04 0.85 3.66
CA ALA A 71 -0.21 1.95 3.19
C ALA A 71 0.76 1.43 2.11
N SER A 72 1.57 2.31 1.53
CA SER A 72 2.62 1.93 0.60
C SER A 72 3.94 2.62 0.92
N ILE A 73 5.05 1.90 0.76
CA ILE A 73 6.40 2.48 0.87
C ILE A 73 6.59 3.46 -0.29
N LEU A 74 6.97 4.69 0.05
CA LEU A 74 7.36 5.72 -0.93
C LEU A 74 8.88 5.88 -0.98
N THR A 75 9.53 5.87 0.17
CA THR A 75 11.00 5.90 0.35
C THR A 75 11.36 5.11 1.61
N ASP A 76 12.65 5.00 1.93
CA ASP A 76 13.10 4.39 3.19
C ASP A 76 12.53 5.06 4.45
N SER A 77 12.14 6.34 4.37
CA SER A 77 11.76 7.16 5.52
C SER A 77 10.29 7.62 5.47
N TYR A 78 9.57 7.30 4.40
CA TYR A 78 8.19 7.75 4.19
C TYR A 78 7.32 6.64 3.64
N VAL A 79 6.12 6.52 4.22
CA VAL A 79 5.02 5.74 3.67
C VAL A 79 3.85 6.66 3.31
N ILE A 80 3.09 6.27 2.29
CA ILE A 80 1.89 6.97 1.84
C ILE A 80 0.65 6.15 2.21
N THR A 81 -0.40 6.81 2.67
CA THR A 81 -1.68 6.20 3.05
C THR A 81 -2.82 7.17 2.76
N ALA A 82 -4.04 6.77 3.11
CA ALA A 82 -5.22 7.65 3.04
C ALA A 82 -5.22 8.66 4.21
N ALA A 83 -5.73 9.85 3.98
CA ALA A 83 -5.88 10.87 5.02
C ALA A 83 -6.83 10.42 6.13
N HIS A 84 -7.92 9.74 5.79
CA HIS A 84 -8.86 9.21 6.80
C HIS A 84 -8.19 8.16 7.71
N CYS A 85 -7.27 7.35 7.18
CA CYS A 85 -6.46 6.41 7.96
C CYS A 85 -5.51 7.15 8.90
N ALA A 86 -4.85 8.20 8.41
CA ALA A 86 -3.95 9.01 9.22
C ALA A 86 -4.68 9.74 10.37
N LEU A 87 -5.92 10.20 10.14
CA LEU A 87 -6.75 10.84 11.17
C LEU A 87 -7.20 9.90 12.30
N ALA A 88 -7.20 8.58 12.07
CA ALA A 88 -7.49 7.60 13.13
C ALA A 88 -6.36 7.53 14.18
N ILE A 89 -5.16 8.05 13.87
CA ILE A 89 -4.01 8.06 14.77
C ILE A 89 -4.14 9.22 15.75
N THR A 90 -4.66 8.93 16.95
CA THR A 90 -4.81 9.93 18.02
C THR A 90 -3.51 10.19 18.79
N SER A 91 -2.56 9.26 18.75
CA SER A 91 -1.23 9.36 19.36
C SER A 91 -0.20 8.64 18.49
N LEU A 92 0.94 9.27 18.22
CA LEU A 92 2.02 8.67 17.43
C LEU A 92 2.57 7.39 18.07
N GLN A 93 2.57 7.31 19.40
CA GLN A 93 3.03 6.13 20.15
C GLN A 93 2.09 4.94 19.99
N SER A 94 0.82 5.18 19.65
CA SER A 94 -0.16 4.12 19.41
C SER A 94 -0.03 3.49 18.02
N ALA A 95 0.68 4.15 17.09
CA ALA A 95 0.71 3.75 15.69
C ALA A 95 2.06 3.17 15.28
N SER A 96 2.00 2.09 14.50
CA SER A 96 3.18 1.40 13.98
C SER A 96 2.97 0.92 12.54
N ILE A 97 4.07 0.95 11.80
CA ILE A 97 4.19 0.59 10.40
C ILE A 97 4.91 -0.75 10.32
N TYR A 98 4.27 -1.75 9.73
CA TYR A 98 4.83 -3.08 9.50
C TYR A 98 5.02 -3.28 8.00
N VAL A 99 6.24 -3.66 7.61
CA VAL A 99 6.62 -3.91 6.22
C VAL A 99 7.31 -5.26 6.08
N GLY A 100 7.38 -5.78 4.85
CA GLY A 100 8.03 -7.06 4.57
C GLY A 100 7.25 -8.27 5.09
N ILE A 101 5.97 -8.11 5.41
CA ILE A 101 5.13 -9.16 5.99
C ILE A 101 4.11 -9.69 4.98
N ASN A 102 3.84 -11.00 5.02
CA ASN A 102 2.77 -11.64 4.26
C ASN A 102 1.54 -11.99 5.12
N THR A 103 1.73 -12.05 6.44
CA THR A 103 0.68 -12.37 7.43
C THR A 103 0.72 -11.36 8.58
N LEU A 104 -0.44 -11.08 9.18
CA LEU A 104 -0.54 -10.08 10.25
C LEU A 104 0.12 -10.51 11.58
N SER A 105 0.53 -11.77 11.73
CA SER A 105 1.29 -12.25 12.89
C SER A 105 2.79 -11.95 12.79
N GLN A 106 3.31 -11.65 11.60
CA GLN A 106 4.73 -11.32 11.41
C GLN A 106 5.08 -9.93 11.93
N THR A 107 6.36 -9.77 12.27
CA THR A 107 6.93 -8.58 12.92
C THR A 107 8.34 -8.27 12.37
N ASP A 108 8.54 -8.44 11.06
CA ASP A 108 9.86 -8.44 10.42
C ASP A 108 10.55 -7.07 10.51
N GLN A 109 9.95 -6.03 9.90
CA GLN A 109 10.37 -4.64 10.08
C GLN A 109 9.22 -3.80 10.63
N VAL A 110 9.42 -3.24 11.82
CA VAL A 110 8.45 -2.36 12.50
C VAL A 110 9.06 -0.98 12.71
N ARG A 111 8.31 0.07 12.40
CA ARG A 111 8.66 1.47 12.68
C ARG A 111 7.51 2.20 13.34
N THR A 112 7.82 3.08 14.28
CA THR A 112 6.86 4.08 14.76
C THR A 112 6.81 5.28 13.82
N ILE A 113 5.80 6.13 13.98
CA ILE A 113 5.63 7.33 13.16
C ILE A 113 6.23 8.53 13.90
N ALA A 114 7.09 9.29 13.22
CA ALA A 114 7.65 10.54 13.72
C ALA A 114 6.77 11.75 13.38
N GLN A 115 6.12 11.75 12.21
CA GLN A 115 5.32 12.88 11.75
C GLN A 115 4.24 12.44 10.76
N ILE A 116 3.10 13.14 10.77
CA ILE A 116 1.98 12.94 9.87
C ILE A 116 1.78 14.20 9.04
N PHE A 117 1.62 14.04 7.73
CA PHE A 117 1.30 15.11 6.78
C PHE A 117 0.02 14.74 6.05
N ILE A 118 -1.10 15.34 6.46
CA ILE A 118 -2.38 15.20 5.77
C ILE A 118 -2.45 16.23 4.65
N HIS A 119 -3.00 15.85 3.50
CA HIS A 119 -3.21 16.79 2.41
C HIS A 119 -4.04 17.99 2.88
N ILE A 120 -3.56 19.21 2.59
CA ILE A 120 -4.14 20.46 3.12
C ILE A 120 -5.62 20.67 2.73
N ASN A 121 -6.04 20.13 1.58
CA ASN A 121 -7.41 20.21 1.09
C ASN A 121 -8.22 18.92 1.35
N TYR A 122 -7.79 18.05 2.26
CA TYR A 122 -8.57 16.87 2.60
C TYR A 122 -9.94 17.28 3.19
N ASN A 123 -11.01 16.69 2.66
CA ASN A 123 -12.37 16.93 3.11
C ASN A 123 -12.97 15.65 3.70
N SER A 124 -13.19 15.62 5.01
CA SER A 124 -13.71 14.44 5.71
C SER A 124 -15.17 14.10 5.40
N ASN A 125 -15.93 15.02 4.79
CA ASN A 125 -17.32 14.77 4.41
C ASN A 125 -17.42 14.13 3.02
N THR A 126 -16.53 14.52 2.09
CA THR A 126 -16.55 14.06 0.69
C THR A 126 -15.46 13.04 0.36
N TYR A 127 -14.47 12.86 1.25
CA TYR A 127 -13.24 12.09 1.01
C TYR A 127 -12.40 12.61 -0.17
N GLU A 128 -12.60 13.87 -0.57
CA GLU A 128 -11.73 14.50 -1.57
C GLU A 128 -10.34 14.72 -0.99
N ASN A 129 -9.31 14.46 -1.81
CA ASN A 129 -7.90 14.53 -1.44
C ASN A 129 -7.53 13.61 -0.25
N ASP A 130 -8.10 12.40 -0.22
CA ASP A 130 -7.85 11.39 0.81
C ASP A 130 -6.45 10.76 0.71
N ILE A 131 -5.43 11.57 1.01
CA ILE A 131 -4.02 11.20 0.91
C ILE A 131 -3.20 11.82 2.04
N ALA A 132 -2.29 11.05 2.61
CA ALA A 132 -1.39 11.48 3.66
C ALA A 132 -0.02 10.79 3.55
N LEU A 133 1.02 11.49 4.00
CA LEU A 133 2.36 10.94 4.19
C LEU A 133 2.64 10.75 5.68
N LEU A 134 3.26 9.62 6.02
CA LEU A 134 3.75 9.33 7.35
C LEU A 134 5.27 9.23 7.29
N ARG A 135 5.96 10.08 8.04
CA ARG A 135 7.42 9.99 8.22
C ARG A 135 7.72 8.99 9.32
N LEU A 136 8.59 8.02 9.03
CA LEU A 136 8.99 6.99 9.96
C LEU A 136 10.00 7.53 10.99
N SER A 137 10.03 6.94 12.19
CA SER A 137 10.97 7.30 13.25
C SER A 137 12.42 6.89 12.97
N SER A 138 12.61 5.87 12.13
CA SER A 138 13.90 5.51 11.55
C SER A 138 13.70 4.90 10.15
N PRO A 139 14.70 4.98 9.26
CA PRO A 139 14.61 4.41 7.93
C PRO A 139 14.35 2.90 7.93
N LEU A 140 13.69 2.41 6.88
CA LEU A 140 13.55 1.01 6.55
C LEU A 140 14.88 0.46 6.02
N ASP A 141 15.13 -0.82 6.27
CA ASP A 141 16.20 -1.53 5.58
C ASP A 141 15.71 -1.96 4.20
N MET A 142 15.99 -1.14 3.19
CA MET A 142 15.60 -1.40 1.80
C MET A 142 16.42 -2.50 1.13
N SER A 143 17.43 -3.06 1.81
CA SER A 143 18.16 -4.24 1.33
C SER A 143 17.42 -5.56 1.65
N ASP A 144 16.40 -5.50 2.49
CA ASP A 144 15.54 -6.62 2.82
C ASP A 144 14.82 -7.12 1.57
N THR A 145 14.99 -8.42 1.32
CA THR A 145 14.43 -9.09 0.15
C THR A 145 12.91 -9.13 0.14
N ALA A 146 12.26 -8.91 1.30
CA ALA A 146 10.82 -8.82 1.41
C ALA A 146 10.25 -7.49 0.90
N LEU A 147 11.10 -6.46 0.76
CA LEU A 147 10.73 -5.14 0.23
C LEU A 147 11.12 -4.93 -1.23
N SER A 148 11.82 -5.90 -1.83
CA SER A 148 12.49 -5.82 -3.13
C SER A 148 11.95 -6.76 -4.17
#